data_AF-A0A354YUN4-F1
#
_entry.id   AF-A0A354YUN4-F1
#
_cell.length_a   1.000
_cell.length_b   1.000
_cell.length_c   1.000
_cell.angle_alpha   90.00
_cell.angle_beta   90.00
_cell.angle_gamma   90.00
#
_symmetry.space_group_name_H-M   'P 1'
#
loop_
_entity.id
_entity.type
_entity.pdbx_description
1 polymer ?
#
loop_
_entity_poly.entity_id
_entity_poly.type
_entity_poly.pdbx_seq_one_letter_code
_entity_poly.pdbx_strand_id
1 'polypeptide(L)'
;MPVKISELIDEMDMQMDECHTYLNIETNIIVTVSNEDLSIAEESDKGDDFSQYPDWQKQNIMETLDIVANWDKYFKLPDKYDINEYSIMENFCFSLD
;
A
#
# COMPACT_ATOMS: atom_id res chain seq x y z
N MET A 1 1.98 -5.92 -17.34
CA MET A 1 1.49 -4.70 -18.05
C MET A 1 1.92 -3.52 -17.21
N PRO A 2 2.37 -2.40 -17.80
CA PRO A 2 2.79 -1.24 -17.00
C PRO A 2 1.60 -0.63 -16.25
N VAL A 3 1.78 -0.25 -14.97
CA VAL A 3 0.77 0.49 -14.19
C VAL A 3 0.55 1.87 -14.81
N LYS A 4 -0.70 2.35 -14.84
CA LYS A 4 -0.96 3.74 -15.24
C LYS A 4 -0.64 4.68 -14.09
N ILE A 5 0.10 5.74 -14.38
CA ILE A 5 0.41 6.79 -13.39
C ILE A 5 -0.88 7.40 -12.81
N SER A 6 -1.95 7.53 -13.60
CA SER A 6 -3.24 8.03 -13.10
C SER A 6 -3.82 7.16 -11.99
N GLU A 7 -3.74 5.83 -12.14
CA GLU A 7 -4.26 4.89 -11.13
C GLU A 7 -3.44 4.97 -9.82
N LEU A 8 -2.13 5.19 -9.92
CA LEU A 8 -1.28 5.43 -8.74
C LEU A 8 -1.64 6.74 -8.04
N ILE A 9 -1.89 7.81 -8.80
CA ILE A 9 -2.28 9.11 -8.23
C ILE A 9 -3.62 8.97 -7.52
N ASP A 10 -4.61 8.36 -8.16
CA ASP A 10 -5.95 8.18 -7.57
C ASP A 10 -5.87 7.41 -6.25
N GLU A 11 -5.08 6.34 -6.18
CA GLU A 11 -4.87 5.57 -4.95
C GLU A 11 -4.13 6.38 -3.88
N MET A 12 -3.09 7.15 -4.25
CA MET A 12 -2.36 8.01 -3.32
C MET A 12 -3.23 9.12 -2.73
N ASP A 13 -4.13 9.71 -3.52
CA ASP A 13 -5.08 10.74 -3.06
C ASP A 13 -6.18 10.15 -2.15
N MET A 14 -6.52 8.87 -2.32
CA MET A 14 -7.54 8.17 -1.54
C MET A 14 -7.00 7.51 -0.26
N GLN A 15 -5.70 7.60 0.02
CA GLN A 15 -5.11 6.98 1.20
C GLN A 15 -5.75 7.50 2.50
N MET A 16 -6.23 6.56 3.30
CA MET A 16 -6.78 6.83 4.62
C MET A 16 -5.66 6.80 5.67
N ASP A 17 -5.83 7.59 6.74
CA ASP A 17 -5.01 7.41 7.93
C ASP A 17 -5.15 5.97 8.45
N GLU A 18 -4.04 5.38 8.90
CA GLU A 18 -3.95 3.98 9.37
C GLU A 18 -4.10 2.89 8.28
N CYS A 19 -4.12 3.29 7.00
CA CYS A 19 -3.98 2.37 5.87
C CYS A 19 -2.64 2.56 5.17
N HIS A 20 -2.15 1.51 4.55
CA HIS A 20 -0.93 1.50 3.76
C HIS A 20 -1.20 0.89 2.39
N THR A 21 -0.72 1.55 1.35
CA THR A 21 -0.88 1.12 -0.02
C THR A 21 0.44 0.60 -0.57
N TYR A 22 0.39 -0.54 -1.24
CA TYR A 22 1.54 -1.25 -1.79
C TYR A 22 1.32 -1.53 -3.27
N LEU A 23 2.38 -1.39 -4.07
CA LEU A 23 2.43 -1.82 -5.45
C LEU A 23 3.19 -3.15 -5.54
N ASN A 24 2.54 -4.21 -6.01
CA ASN A 24 3.23 -5.43 -6.39
C ASN A 24 3.95 -5.20 -7.73
N ILE A 25 5.28 -5.26 -7.73
CA ILE A 25 6.10 -4.93 -8.91
C ILE A 25 6.09 -6.03 -9.98
N GLU A 26 5.74 -7.27 -9.62
CA GLU A 26 5.61 -8.38 -10.55
C GLU A 26 4.27 -8.31 -11.30
N THR A 27 3.18 -8.09 -10.57
CA THR A 27 1.81 -8.12 -11.13
C THR A 27 1.32 -6.76 -11.58
N ASN A 28 1.93 -5.66 -11.11
CA ASN A 28 1.49 -4.29 -11.34
C ASN A 28 0.10 -3.99 -10.75
N ILE A 29 -0.23 -4.65 -9.62
CA ILE A 29 -1.49 -4.48 -8.89
C ILE A 29 -1.22 -3.67 -7.62
N ILE A 30 -2.12 -2.73 -7.34
CA ILE A 30 -2.10 -1.92 -6.12
C ILE A 30 -2.99 -2.61 -5.08
N VAL A 31 -2.49 -2.69 -3.85
CA VAL A 31 -3.14 -3.33 -2.72
C VAL A 31 -3.14 -2.35 -1.55
N THR A 32 -4.28 -2.16 -0.91
CA THR A 32 -4.42 -1.31 0.27
C THR A 32 -4.79 -2.17 1.47
N VAL A 33 -4.00 -2.07 2.53
CA VAL A 33 -4.15 -2.86 3.76
C VAL A 33 -4.22 -1.92 4.97
N SER A 34 -4.96 -2.32 5.99
CA SER A 34 -5.03 -1.56 7.24
C SER A 34 -3.90 -1.94 8.19
N ASN A 35 -3.61 -1.08 9.17
CA ASN A 35 -2.72 -1.41 10.28
C ASN A 35 -3.19 -2.64 11.07
N GLU A 36 -4.51 -2.85 11.17
CA GLU A 36 -5.09 -4.03 11.82
C GLU A 36 -4.74 -5.30 11.04
N ASP A 37 -4.95 -5.31 9.72
CA ASP A 37 -4.63 -6.45 8.86
C ASP A 37 -3.13 -6.76 8.88
N LEU A 38 -2.28 -5.73 8.90
CA LEU A 38 -0.82 -5.88 9.02
C LEU A 38 -0.42 -6.50 10.34
N SER A 39 -0.99 -6.02 11.45
CA SER A 39 -0.70 -6.59 12.78
C SER A 39 -1.10 -8.06 12.85
N ILE A 40 -2.27 -8.41 12.30
CA ILE A 40 -2.73 -9.81 12.21
C ILE A 40 -1.77 -10.65 11.37
N ALA A 41 -1.37 -10.14 10.20
CA ALA A 41 -0.49 -10.86 9.27
C ALA A 41 0.94 -11.05 9.82
N GLU A 42 1.46 -10.10 10.58
CA GLU A 42 2.79 -10.20 11.22
C GLU A 42 2.81 -11.23 12.36
N GLU A 43 1.71 -11.38 13.09
CA GLU A 43 1.58 -12.35 14.19
C GLU A 43 1.16 -13.75 13.73
N SER A 44 0.75 -13.89 12.46
CA SER A 44 0.14 -15.10 11.93
C SER A 44 1.06 -15.91 11.02
N ASP A 45 0.90 -17.24 11.06
CA ASP A 45 1.52 -18.16 10.11
C ASP A 45 0.57 -18.51 8.94
N LYS A 46 1.13 -18.92 7.79
CA LYS A 46 0.38 -19.30 6.57
C LYS A 46 -0.68 -20.41 6.75
N GLY A 47 -0.78 -21.02 7.93
CA GLY A 47 -1.72 -22.09 8.28
C GLY A 47 -2.78 -21.71 9.30
N ASP A 48 -2.84 -20.46 9.74
CA ASP A 48 -3.83 -20.02 10.74
C ASP A 48 -5.25 -19.95 10.19
N ASP A 49 -6.21 -20.20 11.07
CA ASP A 49 -7.63 -20.17 10.73
C ASP A 49 -8.20 -18.75 10.85
N PHE A 50 -8.65 -18.21 9.72
CA PHE A 50 -9.32 -16.92 9.61
C PHE A 50 -10.84 -17.06 9.43
N SER A 51 -11.42 -18.23 9.71
CA SER A 51 -12.84 -18.50 9.52
C SER A 51 -13.76 -17.56 10.31
N GLN A 52 -13.31 -17.00 11.43
CA GLN A 52 -14.05 -16.01 12.22
C GLN A 52 -14.28 -14.67 11.50
N TYR A 53 -13.45 -14.34 10.50
CA TYR A 53 -13.55 -13.05 9.82
C TYR A 53 -14.62 -13.10 8.72
N PRO A 54 -15.20 -11.96 8.32
CA PRO A 54 -15.98 -11.85 7.10
C PRO A 54 -15.12 -12.15 5.86
N ASP A 55 -15.73 -12.58 4.76
CA ASP A 55 -14.98 -12.96 3.54
C ASP A 55 -14.16 -11.80 2.95
N TRP A 56 -14.68 -10.57 2.99
CA TRP A 56 -13.95 -9.38 2.55
C TRP A 56 -12.69 -9.14 3.38
N GLN A 57 -12.76 -9.38 4.70
CA GLN A 57 -11.64 -9.18 5.60
C GLN A 57 -10.63 -10.32 5.48
N LYS A 58 -11.08 -11.57 5.26
CA LYS A 58 -10.18 -12.69 4.94
C LYS A 58 -9.35 -12.41 3.70
N GLN A 59 -9.96 -11.85 2.65
CA GLN A 59 -9.24 -11.50 1.43
C GLN A 59 -8.14 -10.48 1.73
N ASN A 60 -8.45 -9.40 2.47
CA ASN A 60 -7.45 -8.42 2.89
C ASN A 60 -6.33 -9.04 3.71
N ILE A 61 -6.65 -9.89 4.69
CA ILE A 61 -5.64 -10.58 5.52
C ILE A 61 -4.74 -11.46 4.65
N MET A 62 -5.30 -12.21 3.68
CA MET A 62 -4.51 -13.03 2.76
C MET A 62 -3.58 -12.21 1.87
N GLU A 63 -4.05 -11.07 1.36
CA GLU A 63 -3.21 -10.13 0.58
C GLU A 63 -2.10 -9.54 1.46
N THR A 64 -2.41 -9.22 2.71
CA THR A 64 -1.45 -8.69 3.69
C THR A 64 -0.39 -9.73 4.08
N LEU A 65 -0.78 -10.99 4.28
CA LEU A 65 0.14 -12.10 4.51
C LEU A 65 1.12 -12.29 3.34
N ASP A 66 0.66 -12.11 2.10
CA ASP A 66 1.55 -12.19 0.93
C ASP A 66 2.56 -11.04 0.91
N ILE A 67 2.14 -9.82 1.30
CA ILE A 67 3.02 -8.65 1.45
C ILE A 67 4.09 -8.92 2.51
N VAL A 68 3.71 -9.38 3.70
CA VAL A 68 4.65 -9.66 4.80
C VAL A 68 5.63 -10.78 4.42
N ALA A 69 5.14 -11.84 3.77
CA ALA A 69 5.95 -12.99 3.40
C ALA A 69 6.88 -12.73 2.19
N ASN A 70 6.53 -11.79 1.31
CA ASN A 70 7.27 -11.50 0.07
C ASN A 70 7.54 -10.00 -0.08
N TRP A 71 7.98 -9.35 1.00
CA TRP A 71 8.17 -7.90 1.05
C TRP A 71 9.03 -7.33 -0.09
N ASP A 72 9.98 -8.10 -0.62
CA ASP A 72 10.85 -7.73 -1.74
C ASP A 72 10.09 -7.49 -3.06
N LYS A 73 8.87 -8.01 -3.19
CA LYS A 73 8.01 -7.85 -4.36
C LYS A 73 7.08 -6.64 -4.27
N TYR A 74 7.04 -5.99 -3.12
CA TYR A 74 6.10 -4.91 -2.84
C TYR A 74 6.85 -3.60 -2.62
N PHE A 75 6.36 -2.56 -3.28
CA PHE A 75 6.81 -1.20 -3.06
C PHE A 75 5.73 -0.43 -2.30
N LYS A 76 6.02 -0.01 -1.07
CA LYS A 76 5.11 0.86 -0.32
C LYS A 76 5.00 2.21 -1.03
N LEU A 77 3.79 2.63 -1.37
CA LEU A 77 3.56 3.95 -1.93
C LEU A 77 3.77 5.01 -0.83
N PRO A 78 4.42 6.15 -1.15
CA PRO A 78 4.53 7.26 -0.21
C PRO A 78 3.15 7.71 0.25
N ASP A 79 3.02 8.01 1.54
CA ASP A 79 1.82 8.62 2.08
C ASP A 79 1.94 10.16 2.17
N LYS A 80 0.86 10.81 2.62
CA LYS A 80 0.82 12.27 2.79
C LYS A 80 1.86 12.82 3.78
N TYR A 81 2.43 11.98 4.65
CA TYR A 81 3.48 12.36 5.59
C TYR A 81 4.88 12.22 4.98
N ASP A 82 5.06 11.33 4.00
CA ASP A 82 6.29 11.18 3.23
C ASP A 82 6.47 12.28 2.17
N ILE A 83 5.36 12.81 1.63
CA ILE A 83 5.37 13.80 0.55
C ILE A 83 5.46 15.22 1.11
N ASN A 84 6.60 15.87 0.89
CA ASN A 84 6.76 17.30 1.16
C ASN A 84 6.34 18.15 -0.05
N GLU A 85 5.04 18.37 -0.17
CA GLU A 85 4.44 19.15 -1.27
C GLU A 85 5.01 20.57 -1.37
N TYR A 86 5.27 21.22 -0.23
CA TYR A 86 5.81 22.57 -0.21
C TYR A 86 7.19 22.63 -0.87
N SER A 87 8.10 21.73 -0.51
CA SER A 87 9.44 21.67 -1.10
C SER A 87 9.40 21.31 -2.58
N ILE A 88 8.44 20.49 -3.03
CA ILE A 88 8.24 20.20 -4.46
C ILE A 88 7.85 21.48 -5.20
N MET A 89 6.88 22.23 -4.68
CA MET A 89 6.43 23.49 -5.28
C MET A 89 7.52 24.57 -5.27
N GLU A 90 8.28 24.69 -4.18
CA GLU A 90 9.41 25.61 -4.06
C GLU A 90 10.51 25.29 -5.09
N ASN A 91 10.93 24.02 -5.18
CA ASN A 91 11.93 23.58 -6.15
C ASN A 91 11.46 23.83 -7.59
N PHE A 92 10.17 23.61 -7.87
CA PHE A 92 9.61 23.91 -9.19
C PHE A 92 9.72 25.40 -9.52
N CYS A 93 9.34 26.29 -8.61
CA CYS A 93 9.47 27.74 -8.80
C CYS A 93 10.91 28.16 -9.13
N PHE A 94 11.91 27.63 -8.42
CA PHE A 94 13.32 27.92 -8.67
C PHE A 94 13.88 27.29 -9.95
N SER A 95 13.24 26.25 -10.50
CA SER A 95 13.68 25.62 -11.76
C SER A 95 13.34 26.43 -13.00
N LEU A 96 12.52 27.47 -12.86
CA LEU A 96 12.08 28.35 -13.94
C LEU A 96 12.98 29.59 -14.13
N ASP A 97 13.91 29.82 -13.20
CA ASP A 97 14.95 30.87 -13.27
C ASP A 97 16.19 30.38 -14.05
#